data_AF-A0A536VV86-F1
#
_entry.id   AF-A0A536VV86-F1
#
_cell.length_a   1.000
_cell.length_b   1.000
_cell.length_c   1.000
_cell.angle_alpha   90.00
_cell.angle_beta   90.00
_cell.angle_gamma   90.00
#
_symmetry.space_group_name_H-M   'P 1'
#
loop_
_entity.id
_entity.type
_entity.pdbx_description
1 polymer ?
#
loop_
_entity_poly.entity_id
_entity_poly.type
_entity_poly.pdbx_seq_one_letter_code
_entity_poly.pdbx_strand_id
1 'polypeptide(L)'
;MRDLRSPPRKASGLRSWTTQQLSPIRDLPEQAGPAPNFLEKVPQLMVTSFSRDLRKGLALVRGLASSRKAAADQPESRSSFDVSRFEVPACPPNLQGVGKEQLIEWYWRVHPRFNFFKSVVPNARVLDLGAGKGGLPFWRQFLAPDRSDIHLFGIDLVKPLTAALYDDFRVADLNEGIPFPEAAFEAIIASHILEHVNAPAEALAQVAKSLRGGGLAYVEMPSPTTKLLPTAAE
;
A
#
# COMPACT_ATOMS: atom_id res chain seq x y z
N MET A 1 30.49 -45.62 44.99
CA MET A 1 29.62 -45.47 43.80
C MET A 1 29.01 -44.07 43.84
N ARG A 2 29.07 -43.36 42.72
CA ARG A 2 29.12 -41.89 42.63
C ARG A 2 27.77 -41.18 42.75
N ASP A 3 27.89 -40.01 43.36
CA ASP A 3 26.98 -38.87 43.44
C ASP A 3 26.83 -38.12 42.09
N LEU A 4 25.85 -37.22 42.08
CA LEU A 4 25.66 -36.01 41.26
C LEU A 4 24.47 -35.96 40.30
N ARG A 5 23.56 -35.06 40.72
CA ARG A 5 22.54 -34.33 39.96
C ARG A 5 23.10 -33.83 38.63
N SER A 6 22.34 -34.01 37.55
CA SER A 6 22.50 -33.23 36.31
C SER A 6 21.16 -33.22 35.55
N PRO A 7 20.64 -32.05 35.15
CA PRO A 7 19.39 -31.93 34.38
C PRO A 7 19.60 -32.30 32.90
N PRO A 8 18.53 -32.67 32.16
CA PRO A 8 18.64 -32.95 30.74
C PRO A 8 18.98 -31.71 29.91
N ARG A 9 19.81 -31.93 28.89
CA ARG A 9 20.51 -30.97 28.06
C ARG A 9 19.56 -30.05 27.26
N LYS A 10 19.89 -28.75 27.23
CA LYS A 10 19.32 -27.76 26.31
C LYS A 10 19.67 -28.11 24.87
N ALA A 11 18.67 -28.26 24.01
CA ALA A 11 18.84 -28.19 22.56
C ALA A 11 19.00 -26.71 22.17
N SER A 12 20.19 -26.39 21.67
CA SER A 12 20.60 -25.14 21.06
C SER A 12 19.88 -24.92 19.72
N GLY A 13 19.20 -23.79 19.53
CA GLY A 13 18.69 -23.42 18.21
C GLY A 13 17.55 -22.40 18.12
N LEU A 14 17.35 -21.51 19.10
CA LEU A 14 16.45 -20.36 18.96
C LEU A 14 17.28 -19.12 18.65
N ARG A 15 17.31 -18.70 17.38
CA ARG A 15 17.75 -17.35 17.03
C ARG A 15 16.61 -16.40 17.35
N SER A 16 16.78 -15.60 18.41
CA SER A 16 15.97 -14.43 18.70
C SER A 16 16.11 -13.43 17.55
N TRP A 17 15.00 -13.05 16.92
CA TRP A 17 14.96 -11.86 16.07
C TRP A 17 14.88 -10.65 16.98
N THR A 18 16.04 -10.13 17.39
CA THR A 18 16.13 -8.83 18.03
C THR A 18 15.93 -7.75 16.97
N THR A 19 14.95 -6.86 17.19
CA THR A 19 14.82 -5.58 16.50
C THR A 19 16.18 -4.88 16.50
N GLN A 20 16.79 -4.71 15.34
CA GLN A 20 18.01 -3.92 15.22
C GLN A 20 17.62 -2.46 15.46
N GLN A 21 17.90 -1.99 16.66
CA GLN A 21 17.84 -0.59 17.02
C GLN A 21 18.91 0.12 16.18
N LEU A 22 18.48 0.93 15.21
CA LEU A 22 19.39 1.75 14.40
C LEU A 22 20.11 2.73 15.33
N SER A 23 21.43 2.60 15.43
CA SER A 23 22.28 3.59 16.10
C SER A 23 22.22 4.93 15.36
N PRO A 24 22.22 6.07 16.06
CA PRO A 24 22.29 7.37 15.41
C PRO A 24 23.63 7.50 14.68
N ILE A 25 23.58 7.94 13.41
CA ILE A 25 24.76 8.28 12.62
C ILE A 25 25.47 9.43 13.35
N ARG A 26 26.62 9.13 13.96
CA ARG A 26 27.59 10.12 14.41
C ARG A 26 28.91 9.87 13.69
N ASP A 27 29.50 10.98 13.29
CA ASP A 27 30.84 11.16 12.71
C ASP A 27 30.94 11.00 11.18
N LEU A 28 30.60 12.08 10.46
CA LEU A 28 31.21 12.39 9.17
C LEU A 28 32.34 13.42 9.40
N PRO A 29 33.53 13.24 8.82
CA PRO A 29 34.61 14.23 8.94
C PRO A 29 34.21 15.54 8.25
N GLU A 30 34.34 16.62 9.01
CA GLU A 30 34.29 17.99 8.49
C GLU A 30 35.46 18.17 7.50
N GLN A 31 35.18 18.74 6.32
CA GLN A 31 36.09 19.06 5.20
C GLN A 31 36.05 18.10 3.99
N ALA A 32 35.07 18.31 3.12
CA ALA A 32 35.19 18.01 1.69
C ALA A 32 34.76 19.28 0.91
N GLY A 33 35.63 19.76 0.02
CA GLY A 33 35.40 20.95 -0.80
C GLY A 33 34.17 20.83 -1.74
N PRO A 34 33.82 21.89 -2.49
CA PRO A 34 32.60 21.91 -3.28
C PRO A 34 32.58 20.78 -4.29
N ALA A 35 31.52 19.96 -4.25
CA ALA A 35 31.29 18.87 -5.17
C ALA A 35 31.14 19.40 -6.61
N PRO A 36 31.68 18.70 -7.63
CA PRO A 36 31.56 19.13 -9.02
C PRO A 36 30.09 19.06 -9.49
N ASN A 37 29.68 20.06 -10.27
CA ASN A 37 28.35 20.18 -10.88
C ASN A 37 28.00 18.94 -11.71
N PHE A 38 27.16 18.06 -11.16
CA PHE A 38 26.70 16.84 -11.82
C PHE A 38 25.41 17.05 -12.65
N LEU A 39 25.26 18.22 -13.27
CA LEU A 39 24.08 18.62 -14.05
C LEU A 39 24.35 18.92 -15.53
N GLU A 40 25.52 18.56 -16.09
CA GLU A 40 25.82 18.89 -17.49
C GLU A 40 25.77 17.72 -18.50
N LYS A 41 25.42 16.49 -18.11
CA LYS A 41 25.28 15.39 -19.09
C LYS A 41 24.11 14.47 -18.79
N VAL A 42 22.89 14.96 -19.04
CA VAL A 42 21.75 14.10 -19.36
C VAL A 42 21.41 14.34 -20.83
N PRO A 43 21.46 13.33 -21.72
CA PRO A 43 21.02 13.52 -23.09
C PRO A 43 19.52 13.86 -23.08
N GLN A 44 19.16 14.92 -23.79
CA GLN A 44 17.77 15.33 -24.02
C GLN A 44 17.03 14.20 -24.74
N LEU A 45 16.39 13.32 -23.97
CA LEU A 45 15.40 12.41 -24.51
C LEU A 45 14.15 13.22 -24.80
N MET A 46 13.83 13.30 -26.09
CA MET A 46 12.63 13.92 -26.64
C MET A 46 11.41 13.70 -25.76
N VAL A 47 10.76 14.80 -25.39
CA VAL A 47 9.38 14.81 -24.92
C VAL A 47 8.50 14.26 -26.03
N THR A 48 8.23 12.97 -26.02
CA THR A 48 7.17 12.39 -26.82
C THR A 48 5.85 12.70 -26.10
N SER A 49 5.18 13.72 -26.62
CA SER A 49 3.73 13.96 -26.57
C SER A 49 2.92 12.91 -25.78
N PHE A 50 2.49 13.28 -24.57
CA PHE A 50 1.43 12.61 -23.82
C PHE A 50 0.21 12.38 -24.73
N SER A 51 -0.11 11.12 -25.03
CA SER A 51 -1.27 10.77 -25.84
C SER A 51 -2.57 10.96 -25.03
N ARG A 52 -3.21 12.10 -25.27
CA ARG A 52 -4.67 12.42 -25.30
C ARG A 52 -5.71 11.81 -24.33
N ASP A 53 -5.46 10.85 -23.45
CA ASP A 53 -6.54 10.11 -22.75
C ASP A 53 -6.76 10.42 -21.26
N LEU A 54 -6.13 11.46 -20.70
CA LEU A 54 -6.45 11.95 -19.35
C LEU A 54 -7.83 12.64 -19.26
N ARG A 55 -8.42 13.03 -20.39
CA ARG A 55 -9.74 13.69 -20.46
C ARG A 55 -10.91 12.74 -20.21
N LYS A 56 -10.77 11.44 -20.48
CA LYS A 56 -11.83 10.45 -20.23
C LYS A 56 -11.94 10.07 -18.75
N GLY A 57 -10.81 10.04 -18.03
CA GLY A 57 -10.79 9.78 -16.58
C GLY A 57 -11.43 10.89 -15.74
N LEU A 58 -11.22 12.15 -16.12
CA LEU A 58 -11.79 13.30 -15.39
C LEU A 58 -13.31 13.45 -15.56
N ALA A 59 -13.87 12.98 -16.68
CA ALA A 59 -15.32 13.01 -16.94
C ALA A 59 -16.09 12.02 -16.05
N LEU A 60 -15.50 10.85 -15.75
CA LEU A 60 -16.11 9.84 -14.88
C LEU A 60 -16.19 10.31 -13.41
N VAL A 61 -15.17 11.05 -12.94
CA VAL A 61 -15.14 11.63 -11.59
C VAL A 61 -16.18 12.74 -11.42
N ARG A 62 -16.48 13.50 -12.48
CA ARG A 62 -17.53 14.53 -12.46
C ARG A 62 -18.94 13.94 -12.50
N GLY A 63 -19.16 12.81 -13.16
CA GLY A 63 -20.46 12.12 -13.20
C GLY A 63 -20.90 11.56 -11.85
N LEU A 64 -19.96 11.14 -11.00
CA LEU A 64 -20.22 10.60 -9.67
C LEU A 64 -20.45 11.69 -8.58
N ALA A 65 -20.16 12.96 -8.89
CA ALA A 65 -20.47 14.07 -7.99
C ALA A 65 -21.96 14.45 -8.00
N SER A 66 -22.70 14.06 -9.05
CA SER A 66 -24.09 14.49 -9.27
C SER A 66 -25.16 13.56 -8.66
N SER A 67 -24.79 12.42 -8.07
CA SER A 67 -25.74 11.49 -7.44
C SER A 67 -25.84 11.62 -5.92
N ARG A 68 -25.23 12.65 -5.30
CA ARG A 68 -25.48 12.99 -3.89
C ARG A 68 -26.78 13.78 -3.73
N LYS A 69 -27.92 13.13 -3.89
CA LYS A 69 -29.18 13.58 -3.27
C LYS A 69 -30.16 12.43 -3.14
N ALA A 70 -30.14 11.79 -1.97
CA ALA A 70 -31.31 11.35 -1.18
C ALA A 70 -30.82 10.43 -0.05
N ALA A 71 -30.24 11.00 0.99
CA ALA A 71 -30.09 10.38 2.31
C ALA A 71 -30.08 11.51 3.34
N ALA A 72 -31.14 12.32 3.31
CA ALA A 72 -31.45 13.32 4.32
C ALA A 72 -32.61 12.75 5.13
N ASP A 73 -32.31 11.91 6.12
CA ASP A 73 -33.22 11.62 7.25
C ASP A 73 -32.52 10.73 8.30
N GLN A 74 -31.39 11.21 8.84
CA GLN A 74 -30.92 10.79 10.16
C GLN A 74 -30.45 12.04 10.93
N PRO A 75 -31.10 12.43 12.03
CA PRO A 75 -30.80 13.65 12.76
C PRO A 75 -29.73 13.37 13.81
N GLU A 76 -28.50 13.11 13.37
CA GLU A 76 -27.31 13.28 14.22
C GLU A 76 -26.20 13.93 13.38
N SER A 77 -26.43 15.18 12.95
CA SER A 77 -25.37 16.00 12.42
C SER A 77 -24.42 16.35 13.57
N ARG A 78 -23.42 15.50 13.80
CA ARG A 78 -22.21 15.90 14.53
C ARG A 78 -21.79 17.26 13.98
N SER A 79 -21.59 18.25 14.86
CA SER A 79 -21.14 19.58 14.44
C SER A 79 -19.95 19.40 13.51
N SER A 80 -20.05 19.93 12.30
CA SER A 80 -19.00 19.82 11.29
C SER A 80 -17.66 20.15 11.93
N PHE A 81 -16.70 19.23 11.84
CA PHE A 81 -15.34 19.43 12.34
C PHE A 81 -14.81 20.78 11.85
N ASP A 82 -14.65 21.73 12.76
CA ASP A 82 -14.28 23.10 12.45
C ASP A 82 -12.77 23.17 12.19
N VAL A 83 -12.39 22.98 10.92
CA VAL A 83 -11.01 23.02 10.46
C VAL A 83 -10.35 24.40 10.65
N SER A 84 -11.12 25.47 10.90
CA SER A 84 -10.57 26.80 11.14
C SER A 84 -9.81 26.93 12.46
N ARG A 85 -10.02 25.98 13.38
CA ARG A 85 -9.32 25.90 14.68
C ARG A 85 -7.87 25.45 14.57
N PHE A 86 -7.44 24.95 13.42
CA PHE A 86 -6.07 24.53 13.18
C PHE A 86 -5.34 25.62 12.38
N GLU A 87 -4.28 26.18 12.96
CA GLU A 87 -3.34 26.98 12.18
C GLU A 87 -2.66 26.08 11.16
N VAL A 88 -2.90 26.36 9.88
CA VAL A 88 -2.20 25.67 8.80
C VAL A 88 -0.75 26.18 8.81
N PRO A 89 0.25 25.33 9.08
CA PRO A 89 1.63 25.77 9.06
C PRO A 89 1.98 26.35 7.69
N ALA A 90 2.77 27.42 7.67
CA ALA A 90 3.27 27.96 6.41
C ALA A 90 4.06 26.87 5.67
N CYS A 91 3.89 26.80 4.34
CA CYS A 91 4.63 25.86 3.51
C CYS A 91 6.15 26.13 3.67
N PRO A 92 6.94 25.11 4.03
CA PRO A 92 8.39 25.24 4.20
C PRO A 92 9.05 25.87 2.96
N PRO A 93 10.08 26.72 3.11
CA PRO A 93 10.72 27.41 1.96
C PRO A 93 11.16 26.47 0.83
N ASN A 94 11.66 25.28 1.18
CA ASN A 94 12.09 24.27 0.22
C ASN A 94 10.94 23.60 -0.56
N LEU A 95 9.68 23.84 -0.18
CA LEU A 95 8.48 23.32 -0.84
C LEU A 95 7.65 24.42 -1.53
N GLN A 96 7.98 25.70 -1.38
CA GLN A 96 7.20 26.82 -1.93
C GLN A 96 7.12 26.84 -3.47
N GLY A 97 8.10 26.24 -4.16
CA GLY A 97 8.11 26.09 -5.62
C GLY A 97 7.61 24.75 -6.14
N VAL A 98 7.23 23.82 -5.25
CA VAL A 98 6.84 22.46 -5.65
C VAL A 98 5.36 22.44 -6.02
N GLY A 99 5.08 22.11 -7.28
CA GLY A 99 3.72 21.97 -7.78
C GLY A 99 3.00 20.74 -7.19
N LYS A 100 1.67 20.77 -7.20
CA LYS A 100 0.82 19.68 -6.68
C LYS A 100 1.15 18.35 -7.36
N GLU A 101 1.37 18.35 -8.68
CA GLU A 101 1.68 17.17 -9.47
C GLU A 101 2.98 16.52 -9.01
N GLN A 102 4.00 17.34 -8.72
CA GLN A 102 5.30 16.88 -8.24
C GLN A 102 5.20 16.31 -6.82
N LEU A 103 4.41 16.92 -5.93
CA LEU A 103 4.14 16.37 -4.60
C LEU A 103 3.44 15.01 -4.68
N ILE A 104 2.44 14.87 -5.56
CA ILE A 104 1.73 13.61 -5.77
C ILE A 104 2.70 12.56 -6.29
N GLU A 105 3.54 12.89 -7.26
CA GLU A 105 4.56 11.98 -7.78
C GLU A 105 5.51 11.52 -6.66
N TRP A 106 6.07 12.45 -5.87
CA TRP A 106 6.97 12.13 -4.77
C TRP A 106 6.32 11.25 -3.72
N TYR A 107 5.09 11.57 -3.32
CA TYR A 107 4.31 10.75 -2.39
C TYR A 107 4.20 9.30 -2.87
N TRP A 108 3.82 9.10 -4.13
CA TRP A 108 3.67 7.75 -4.68
C TRP A 108 5.00 7.02 -4.82
N ARG A 109 6.10 7.71 -5.16
CA ARG A 109 7.44 7.11 -5.24
C ARG A 109 7.97 6.60 -3.91
N VAL A 110 7.46 7.10 -2.78
CA VAL A 110 7.84 6.62 -1.44
C VAL A 110 6.73 5.80 -0.78
N HIS A 111 5.56 5.69 -1.41
CA HIS A 111 4.44 4.94 -0.84
C HIS A 111 4.76 3.44 -0.82
N PRO A 112 4.78 2.78 0.36
CA PRO A 112 5.26 1.40 0.49
C PRO A 112 4.45 0.38 -0.33
N ARG A 113 3.11 0.44 -0.28
CA ARG A 113 2.22 -0.38 -1.12
C ARG A 113 2.48 -0.21 -2.61
N PHE A 114 2.68 1.02 -3.08
CA PHE A 114 2.96 1.31 -4.48
C PHE A 114 4.33 0.76 -4.90
N ASN A 115 5.35 0.97 -4.07
CA ASN A 115 6.68 0.42 -4.30
C ASN A 115 6.66 -1.11 -4.34
N PHE A 116 5.95 -1.76 -3.41
CA PHE A 116 5.74 -3.21 -3.43
C PHE A 116 5.12 -3.68 -4.76
N PHE A 117 4.01 -3.04 -5.18
CA PHE A 117 3.35 -3.36 -6.44
C PHE A 117 4.29 -3.18 -7.64
N LYS A 118 5.07 -2.11 -7.68
CA LYS A 118 6.02 -1.84 -8.78
C LYS A 118 7.25 -2.76 -8.75
N SER A 119 7.59 -3.36 -7.60
CA SER A 119 8.76 -4.21 -7.42
C SER A 119 8.49 -5.71 -7.51
N VAL A 120 7.24 -6.14 -7.73
CA VAL A 120 6.95 -7.58 -7.91
C VAL A 120 7.73 -8.14 -9.11
N VAL A 121 7.98 -9.45 -9.12
CA VAL A 121 8.73 -10.10 -10.22
C VAL A 121 8.06 -9.86 -11.59
N PRO A 122 8.81 -9.88 -12.71
CA PRO A 122 8.24 -9.72 -14.04
C PRO A 122 7.15 -10.76 -14.35
N ASN A 123 6.07 -10.35 -15.03
CA ASN A 123 4.90 -11.17 -15.35
C ASN A 123 4.22 -11.81 -14.12
N ALA A 124 4.36 -11.20 -12.93
CA ALA A 124 3.75 -11.71 -11.71
C ALA A 124 2.23 -11.79 -11.81
N ARG A 125 1.68 -12.87 -11.25
CA ARG A 125 0.27 -12.99 -10.88
C ARG A 125 0.11 -12.37 -9.49
N VAL A 126 -0.60 -11.25 -9.46
CA VAL A 126 -0.84 -10.48 -8.24
C VAL A 126 -2.30 -10.60 -7.85
N LEU A 127 -2.57 -10.98 -6.59
CA LEU A 127 -3.91 -10.96 -6.03
C LEU A 127 -4.16 -9.67 -5.23
N ASP A 128 -5.19 -8.93 -5.61
CA ASP A 128 -5.77 -7.81 -4.88
C ASP A 128 -6.87 -8.35 -3.94
N LEU A 129 -6.51 -8.56 -2.68
CA LEU A 129 -7.36 -9.16 -1.66
C LEU A 129 -8.17 -8.06 -0.97
N GLY A 130 -9.47 -7.99 -1.23
CA GLY A 130 -10.30 -6.86 -0.81
C GLY A 130 -10.16 -5.67 -1.77
N ALA A 131 -10.35 -5.93 -3.06
CA ALA A 131 -10.11 -4.97 -4.14
C ALA A 131 -10.99 -3.70 -4.07
N GLY A 132 -12.08 -3.72 -3.31
CA GLY A 132 -13.00 -2.61 -3.11
C GLY A 132 -13.52 -2.04 -4.42
N LYS A 133 -13.19 -0.77 -4.70
CA LYS A 133 -13.57 -0.08 -5.95
C LYS A 133 -12.66 -0.40 -7.15
N GLY A 134 -11.69 -1.29 -6.97
CA GLY A 134 -10.75 -1.76 -8.00
C GLY A 134 -9.83 -0.68 -8.54
N GLY A 135 -9.08 -0.03 -7.65
CA GLY A 135 -8.13 1.04 -7.99
C GLY A 135 -6.74 0.55 -8.40
N LEU A 136 -6.34 -0.65 -7.97
CA LEU A 136 -5.02 -1.21 -8.20
C LEU A 136 -4.65 -1.42 -9.69
N PRO A 137 -5.58 -1.81 -10.61
CA PRO A 137 -5.24 -1.99 -12.02
C PRO A 137 -4.62 -0.77 -12.70
N PHE A 138 -5.00 0.44 -12.26
CA PHE A 138 -4.48 1.70 -12.81
C PHE A 138 -3.00 1.91 -12.47
N TRP A 139 -2.49 1.25 -11.43
CA TRP A 139 -1.09 1.38 -11.01
C TRP A 139 -0.10 0.72 -11.97
N ARG A 140 -0.55 -0.14 -12.89
CA ARG A 140 0.34 -0.70 -13.93
C ARG A 140 1.03 0.40 -14.71
N GLN A 141 0.26 1.39 -15.18
CA GLN A 141 0.76 2.47 -16.04
C GLN A 141 0.94 3.80 -15.31
N PHE A 142 0.43 3.93 -14.09
CA PHE A 142 0.66 5.13 -13.28
C PHE A 142 2.10 5.17 -12.78
N LEU A 143 2.86 6.19 -13.21
CA LEU A 143 4.30 6.39 -12.97
C LEU A 143 5.19 5.22 -13.46
N ALA A 144 6.46 5.53 -13.73
CA ALA A 144 7.44 4.53 -14.13
C ALA A 144 7.83 3.60 -12.95
N PRO A 145 8.20 2.33 -13.22
CA PRO A 145 8.16 1.68 -14.53
C PRO A 145 6.73 1.30 -14.94
N ASP A 146 6.49 1.20 -16.25
CA ASP A 146 5.26 0.56 -16.74
C ASP A 146 5.28 -0.92 -16.34
N ARG A 147 4.19 -1.36 -15.72
CA ARG A 147 3.98 -2.72 -15.22
C ARG A 147 2.76 -3.37 -15.86
N SER A 148 2.52 -3.07 -17.13
CA SER A 148 1.48 -3.71 -17.94
C SER A 148 1.68 -5.24 -18.09
N ASP A 149 2.86 -5.75 -17.69
CA ASP A 149 3.15 -7.19 -17.56
C ASP A 149 2.46 -7.87 -16.38
N ILE A 150 1.97 -7.13 -15.38
CA ILE A 150 1.33 -7.72 -14.20
C ILE A 150 -0.04 -8.29 -14.55
N HIS A 151 -0.19 -9.59 -14.30
CA HIS A 151 -1.45 -10.33 -14.35
C HIS A 151 -2.21 -10.13 -13.05
N LEU A 152 -3.33 -9.42 -13.09
CA LEU A 152 -3.99 -8.95 -11.88
C LEU A 152 -5.29 -9.70 -11.61
N PHE A 153 -5.41 -10.25 -10.41
CA PHE A 153 -6.57 -10.99 -9.93
C PHE A 153 -7.20 -10.24 -8.77
N GLY A 154 -8.53 -10.24 -8.66
CA GLY A 154 -9.24 -9.49 -7.62
C GLY A 154 -10.27 -10.32 -6.87
N ILE A 155 -10.42 -10.05 -5.58
CA ILE A 155 -11.54 -10.56 -4.76
C ILE A 155 -12.14 -9.42 -3.98
N ASP A 156 -13.46 -9.36 -3.95
CA ASP A 156 -14.20 -8.55 -2.98
C ASP A 156 -15.63 -9.11 -2.81
N LEU A 157 -16.37 -8.63 -1.82
CA LEU A 157 -17.79 -8.93 -1.64
C LEU A 157 -18.66 -8.31 -2.74
N VAL A 158 -18.19 -7.25 -3.38
CA VAL A 158 -18.91 -6.53 -4.43
C VAL A 158 -18.01 -6.37 -5.66
N LYS A 159 -18.56 -6.69 -6.84
CA LYS A 159 -17.84 -6.51 -8.10
C LYS A 159 -17.70 -5.01 -8.44
N PRO A 160 -16.49 -4.46 -8.57
CA PRO A 160 -16.31 -3.06 -8.96
C PRO A 160 -16.59 -2.85 -10.45
N LEU A 161 -16.88 -1.60 -10.83
CA LEU A 161 -17.01 -1.19 -12.24
C LEU A 161 -15.72 -1.46 -13.04
N THR A 162 -14.58 -1.49 -12.36
CA THR A 162 -13.25 -1.74 -12.95
C THR A 162 -12.88 -3.22 -12.97
N ALA A 163 -13.79 -4.13 -12.63
CA ALA A 163 -13.52 -5.58 -12.62
C ALA A 163 -12.99 -6.10 -13.98
N ALA A 164 -13.41 -5.50 -15.10
CA ALA A 164 -12.92 -5.85 -16.43
C ALA A 164 -11.44 -5.48 -16.69
N LEU A 165 -10.81 -4.72 -15.79
CA LEU A 165 -9.38 -4.43 -15.83
C LEU A 165 -8.54 -5.50 -15.12
N TYR A 166 -9.17 -6.44 -14.42
CA TYR A 166 -8.52 -7.63 -13.87
C TYR A 166 -8.58 -8.77 -14.88
N ASP A 167 -7.60 -9.66 -14.82
CA ASP A 167 -7.55 -10.87 -15.62
C ASP A 167 -8.63 -11.87 -15.17
N ASP A 168 -8.88 -11.93 -13.86
CA ASP A 168 -10.03 -12.61 -13.24
C ASP A 168 -10.44 -11.87 -11.96
N PHE A 169 -11.75 -11.72 -11.73
CA PHE A 169 -12.30 -11.08 -10.55
C PHE A 169 -13.41 -11.96 -9.96
N ARG A 170 -13.25 -12.36 -8.70
CA ARG A 170 -14.20 -13.22 -8.01
C ARG A 170 -14.95 -12.46 -6.93
N VAL A 171 -16.26 -12.56 -6.96
CA VAL A 171 -17.11 -12.07 -5.87
C VAL A 171 -17.17 -13.16 -4.81
N ALA A 172 -16.60 -12.92 -3.64
CA ALA A 172 -16.53 -13.91 -2.57
C ALA A 172 -16.34 -13.28 -1.19
N ASP A 173 -16.82 -13.97 -0.16
CA ASP A 173 -16.53 -13.64 1.23
C ASP A 173 -15.22 -14.31 1.66
N LEU A 174 -14.25 -13.50 2.10
CA LEU A 174 -12.95 -14.00 2.57
C LEU A 174 -13.05 -14.81 3.86
N ASN A 175 -14.15 -14.70 4.61
CA ASN A 175 -14.44 -15.59 5.74
C ASN A 175 -14.70 -17.04 5.28
N GLU A 176 -15.07 -17.26 4.03
CA GLU A 176 -15.26 -18.58 3.42
C GLU A 176 -13.99 -19.10 2.72
N GLY A 177 -12.96 -18.25 2.60
CA GLY A 177 -11.66 -18.57 2.03
C GLY A 177 -11.33 -17.77 0.77
N ILE A 178 -10.15 -18.03 0.21
CA ILE A 178 -9.70 -17.41 -1.03
C ILE A 178 -10.09 -18.36 -2.17
N PRO A 179 -11.04 -17.99 -3.04
CA PRO A 179 -11.49 -18.85 -4.12
C PRO A 179 -10.48 -18.84 -5.26
N PHE A 180 -9.24 -19.27 -5.05
CA PHE A 180 -8.25 -19.50 -6.10
C PHE A 180 -7.45 -20.75 -5.74
N PRO A 181 -6.75 -21.36 -6.72
CA PRO A 181 -5.85 -22.48 -6.42
C PRO A 181 -4.79 -22.07 -5.39
N GLU A 182 -4.37 -23.01 -4.56
CA GLU A 182 -3.18 -22.85 -3.74
C GLU A 182 -1.95 -22.61 -4.63
N ALA A 183 -0.94 -21.91 -4.11
CA ALA A 183 0.28 -21.57 -4.83
C ALA A 183 0.03 -20.97 -6.23
N ALA A 184 -0.92 -20.05 -6.34
CA ALA A 184 -1.31 -19.42 -7.60
C ALA A 184 -0.68 -18.04 -7.84
N PHE A 185 -0.13 -17.41 -6.80
CA PHE A 185 0.31 -16.00 -6.87
C PHE A 185 1.76 -15.81 -6.45
N GLU A 186 2.48 -14.95 -7.17
CA GLU A 186 3.80 -14.46 -6.80
C GLU A 186 3.71 -13.31 -5.78
N ALA A 187 2.61 -12.55 -5.81
CA ALA A 187 2.36 -11.51 -4.83
C ALA A 187 0.89 -11.41 -4.44
N ILE A 188 0.64 -11.04 -3.18
CA ILE A 188 -0.71 -10.74 -2.68
C ILE A 188 -0.66 -9.38 -1.98
N ILE A 189 -1.64 -8.52 -2.25
CA ILE A 189 -1.83 -7.24 -1.57
C ILE A 189 -3.12 -7.34 -0.76
N ALA A 190 -3.00 -7.20 0.56
CA ALA A 190 -4.11 -7.15 1.49
C ALA A 190 -4.07 -5.80 2.22
N SER A 191 -4.81 -4.83 1.71
CA SER A 191 -4.80 -3.45 2.24
C SER A 191 -6.18 -3.08 2.74
N HIS A 192 -6.26 -2.80 4.04
CA HIS A 192 -7.50 -2.45 4.73
C HIS A 192 -8.61 -3.49 4.61
N ILE A 193 -8.25 -4.78 4.65
CA ILE A 193 -9.18 -5.90 4.53
C ILE A 193 -9.19 -6.80 5.77
N LEU A 194 -8.04 -6.96 6.44
CA LEU A 194 -7.92 -7.89 7.57
C LEU A 194 -8.69 -7.41 8.80
N GLU A 195 -8.95 -6.10 8.93
CA GLU A 195 -9.80 -5.55 9.98
C GLU A 195 -11.31 -5.82 9.78
N HIS A 196 -11.70 -6.34 8.61
CA HIS A 196 -13.09 -6.61 8.24
C HIS A 196 -13.46 -8.10 8.26
N VAL A 197 -12.47 -8.99 8.42
CA VAL A 197 -12.72 -10.45 8.52
C VAL A 197 -12.81 -10.90 9.97
N ASN A 198 -13.55 -11.98 10.22
CA ASN A 198 -13.81 -12.50 11.57
C ASN A 198 -12.54 -13.08 12.22
N ALA A 199 -11.69 -13.74 11.43
CA ALA A 199 -10.48 -14.42 11.89
C ALA A 199 -9.25 -14.00 11.06
N PRO A 200 -8.61 -12.85 11.36
CA PRO A 200 -7.50 -12.32 10.56
C PRO A 200 -6.30 -13.28 10.47
N ALA A 201 -6.02 -14.05 11.53
CA ALA A 201 -4.95 -15.03 11.53
C ALA A 201 -5.22 -16.20 10.57
N GLU A 202 -6.48 -16.63 10.45
CA GLU A 202 -6.89 -17.67 9.49
C GLU A 202 -6.85 -17.14 8.06
N ALA A 203 -7.30 -15.90 7.84
CA ALA A 203 -7.17 -15.23 6.54
C ALA A 203 -5.69 -15.13 6.10
N LEU A 204 -4.79 -14.78 7.02
CA LEU A 204 -3.34 -14.77 6.74
C LEU A 204 -2.79 -16.17 6.41
N ALA A 205 -3.29 -17.22 7.05
CA ALA A 205 -2.93 -18.59 6.70
C ALA A 205 -3.39 -18.95 5.27
N GLN A 206 -4.58 -18.49 4.85
CA GLN A 206 -5.07 -18.67 3.47
C GLN A 206 -4.23 -17.87 2.47
N VAL A 207 -3.84 -16.64 2.81
CA VAL A 207 -2.88 -15.84 2.01
C VAL A 207 -1.58 -16.60 1.82
N ALA A 208 -1.02 -17.17 2.89
CA ALA A 208 0.22 -17.94 2.83
C ALA A 208 0.08 -19.19 1.93
N LYS A 209 -1.05 -19.90 1.97
CA LYS A 209 -1.34 -21.05 1.08
C LYS A 209 -1.52 -20.64 -0.39
N SER A 210 -2.06 -19.46 -0.62
CA SER A 210 -2.31 -18.93 -1.97
C SER A 210 -1.03 -18.46 -2.66
N LEU A 211 0.00 -18.11 -1.88
CA LEU A 211 1.31 -17.75 -2.37
C LEU A 211 2.09 -18.96 -2.88
N ARG A 212 2.79 -18.78 -4.00
CA ARG A 212 3.84 -19.71 -4.45
C ARG A 212 5.02 -19.70 -3.48
N GLY A 213 5.85 -20.74 -3.56
CA GLY A 213 7.12 -20.77 -2.85
C GLY A 213 7.99 -19.55 -3.22
N GLY A 214 8.34 -18.73 -2.22
CA GLY A 214 9.09 -17.48 -2.41
C GLY A 214 8.24 -16.27 -2.77
N GLY A 215 6.91 -16.42 -2.89
CA GLY A 215 5.99 -15.31 -3.07
C GLY A 215 5.91 -14.42 -1.84
N LEU A 216 5.49 -13.17 -2.03
CA LEU A 216 5.43 -12.16 -0.97
C LEU A 216 4.00 -11.61 -0.79
N ALA A 217 3.63 -11.33 0.46
CA ALA A 217 2.41 -10.58 0.76
C ALA A 217 2.76 -9.19 1.28
N TYR A 218 2.04 -8.18 0.80
CA TYR A 218 1.97 -6.87 1.41
C TYR A 218 0.69 -6.77 2.23
N VAL A 219 0.83 -6.47 3.52
CA VAL A 219 -0.29 -6.36 4.46
C VAL A 219 -0.29 -4.98 5.08
N GLU A 220 -1.42 -4.29 5.00
CA GLU A 220 -1.65 -2.97 5.57
C GLU A 220 -3.02 -2.98 6.26
N MET A 221 -3.05 -2.61 7.55
CA MET A 221 -4.26 -2.49 8.35
C MET A 221 -3.98 -1.53 9.52
N PRO A 222 -5.00 -0.87 10.09
CA PRO A 222 -4.83 -0.10 11.31
C PRO A 222 -4.41 -1.02 12.45
N SER A 223 -3.48 -0.55 13.29
CA SER A 223 -3.14 -1.27 14.52
C SER A 223 -4.35 -1.28 15.46
N PRO A 224 -4.69 -2.40 16.13
CA PRO A 224 -5.72 -2.42 17.16
C PRO A 224 -5.51 -1.36 18.26
N THR A 225 -4.26 -0.97 18.52
CA THR A 225 -3.90 0.08 19.49
C THR A 225 -4.41 1.46 19.10
N THR A 226 -4.74 1.73 17.83
CA THR A 226 -5.29 3.03 17.42
C THR A 226 -6.64 3.31 18.05
N LYS A 227 -7.39 2.27 18.46
CA LYS A 227 -8.65 2.40 19.22
C LYS A 227 -8.45 2.99 20.62
N LEU A 228 -7.22 2.97 21.13
CA LEU A 228 -6.85 3.48 22.45
C LEU A 228 -6.30 4.91 22.39
N LEU A 229 -6.14 5.48 21.17
CA LEU A 229 -5.67 6.84 21.03
C LEU A 229 -6.75 7.83 21.52
N PRO A 230 -6.35 8.98 22.09
CA PRO A 230 -7.29 9.99 22.54
C PRO A 230 -8.25 10.39 21.40
N THR A 231 -9.54 10.34 21.70
CA THR A 231 -10.55 10.95 20.84
C THR A 231 -10.56 12.45 21.10
N ALA A 232 -10.80 13.27 20.06
CA ALA A 232 -10.99 14.70 20.27
C ALA A 232 -12.15 14.87 21.28
N ALA A 233 -11.90 15.65 22.35
CA ALA A 233 -12.96 15.98 23.29
C ALA A 233 -14.07 16.74 22.55
N GLU A 234 -15.33 16.38 22.85
CA GLU A 234 -16.53 17.05 22.31
C GLU A 234 -16.57 18.54 22.66
#